data_AF-X1IHZ1-F1
#
_entry.id   AF-X1IHZ1-F1
#
_cell.length_a   1.000
_cell.length_b   1.000
_cell.length_c   1.000
_cell.angle_alpha   90.00
_cell.angle_beta   90.00
_cell.angle_gamma   90.00
#
_symmetry.space_group_name_H-M   'P 1'
#
loop_
_entity.id
_entity.type
_entity.pdbx_description
1 polymer ?
#
loop_
_entity_poly.entity_id
_entity_poly.type
_entity_poly.pdbx_seq_one_letter_code
_entity_poly.pdbx_strand_id
1 'polypeptide(L)'
;SNIAGTVDVKEVAEFARGLDAVVMTRDYIFICSDPGQEIIRNDIRDFGLNRVVVAACSPQMHELTFRRVCQEAGLNPYLFEMANIREHCSWVTEDKQKATEKAKALVSAAVKRVYYHQPLVAREVPFNPNTLIVGGGISGIQAGLEIADSEHKVYLVERTPSIGGHMIQFDKTFPTLDCSACILTPKMTQVGSHPHIELMTYSEVEEISGFIGNFKVKIRKKARYVDEDKCNGCGLCQK
;
A
#
# COMPACT_ATOMS: atom_id res chain seq x y z
N SER A 1 15.53 -0.60 23.19
CA SER A 1 14.86 -1.66 22.40
C SER A 1 13.38 -1.32 22.28
N ASN A 2 12.77 -1.43 21.10
CA ASN A 2 11.40 -0.95 20.83
C ASN A 2 10.30 -1.69 21.61
N ILE A 3 10.45 -2.99 21.82
CA ILE A 3 9.50 -3.81 22.59
C ILE A 3 10.12 -4.18 23.94
N ALA A 4 11.27 -4.86 23.92
CA ALA A 4 11.93 -5.36 25.13
C ALA A 4 12.41 -4.26 26.10
N GLY A 5 12.41 -2.99 25.68
CA GLY A 5 12.67 -1.86 26.59
C GLY A 5 11.54 -1.62 27.59
N THR A 6 10.30 -1.94 27.20
CA THR A 6 9.08 -1.60 27.95
C THR A 6 8.19 -2.82 28.25
N VAL A 7 8.39 -3.94 27.55
CA VAL A 7 7.67 -5.20 27.76
C VAL A 7 8.68 -6.28 28.10
N ASP A 8 8.42 -7.06 29.15
CA ASP A 8 9.23 -8.25 29.44
C ASP A 8 8.85 -9.39 28.50
N VAL A 9 9.55 -9.48 27.38
CA VAL A 9 9.26 -10.46 26.31
C VAL A 9 9.46 -11.90 26.75
N LYS A 10 10.36 -12.16 27.70
CA LYS A 10 10.60 -13.50 28.24
C LYS A 10 9.44 -13.94 29.12
N GLU A 11 8.97 -13.03 29.96
CA GLU A 11 7.79 -13.27 30.79
C GLU A 11 6.52 -13.49 29.96
N VAL A 12 6.35 -12.74 28.86
CA VAL A 12 5.24 -12.95 27.91
C VAL A 12 5.36 -14.32 27.22
N ALA A 13 6.55 -14.73 26.80
CA ALA A 13 6.79 -16.02 26.16
C ALA A 13 6.55 -17.20 27.12
N GLU A 14 6.92 -17.07 28.40
CA GLU A 14 6.66 -18.07 29.43
C GLU A 14 5.16 -18.16 29.74
N PHE A 15 4.49 -17.02 29.91
CA PHE A 15 3.04 -16.97 30.07
C PHE A 15 2.31 -17.65 28.90
N ALA A 16 2.72 -17.37 27.66
CA ALA A 16 2.10 -17.93 26.47
C ALA A 16 2.23 -19.46 26.39
N ARG A 17 3.31 -20.04 26.94
CA ARG A 17 3.52 -21.50 26.99
C ARG A 17 2.46 -22.20 27.84
N GLY A 18 1.90 -21.53 28.84
CA GLY A 18 0.84 -22.07 29.68
C GLY A 18 -0.57 -21.94 29.11
N LEU A 19 -0.74 -21.31 27.94
CA LEU A 19 -2.04 -21.18 27.29
C LEU A 19 -2.46 -22.48 26.62
N ASP A 20 -3.77 -22.76 26.61
CA ASP A 20 -4.33 -23.91 25.92
C ASP A 20 -4.00 -23.88 24.42
N ALA A 21 -3.76 -25.05 23.84
CA ALA A 21 -3.31 -25.29 22.46
C ALA A 21 -1.93 -24.70 22.06
N VAL A 22 -1.17 -24.08 22.96
CA VAL A 22 0.19 -23.61 22.66
C VAL A 22 1.21 -24.73 22.90
N VAL A 23 1.76 -25.27 21.82
CA VAL A 23 2.75 -26.37 21.88
C VAL A 23 4.16 -25.85 22.19
N MET A 24 4.51 -24.65 21.74
CA MET A 24 5.82 -24.06 21.96
C MET A 24 5.81 -22.53 21.90
N THR A 25 6.83 -21.90 22.48
CA THR A 25 7.05 -20.45 22.44
C THR A 25 8.53 -20.14 22.23
N ARG A 26 8.83 -19.02 21.55
CA ARG A 26 10.18 -18.49 21.38
C ARG A 26 10.16 -16.97 21.51
N ASP A 27 11.21 -16.41 22.08
CA ASP A 27 11.53 -15.00 21.98
C ASP A 27 12.73 -14.78 21.05
N TYR A 28 12.63 -13.83 20.14
CA TYR A 28 13.70 -13.46 19.24
C TYR A 28 13.67 -11.95 18.96
N ILE A 29 14.84 -11.33 18.93
CA ILE A 29 14.96 -9.86 18.91
C ILE A 29 14.37 -9.21 17.65
N PHE A 30 14.53 -9.86 16.48
CA PHE A 30 14.05 -9.36 15.19
C PHE A 30 13.34 -10.47 14.41
N ILE A 31 12.14 -10.84 14.84
CA ILE A 31 11.43 -11.99 14.24
C ILE A 31 11.10 -11.82 12.75
N CYS A 32 11.09 -10.58 12.23
CA CYS A 32 10.89 -10.30 10.81
C CYS A 32 12.16 -10.42 9.95
N SER A 33 13.35 -10.55 10.54
CA SER A 33 14.59 -10.77 9.77
C SER A 33 14.63 -12.17 9.19
N ASP A 34 15.48 -12.41 8.17
CA ASP A 34 15.58 -13.74 7.54
C ASP A 34 15.86 -14.86 8.56
N PRO A 35 16.77 -14.71 9.55
CA PRO A 35 16.92 -15.71 10.61
C PRO A 35 15.65 -15.90 11.46
N GLY A 36 14.93 -14.82 11.77
CA GLY A 36 13.68 -14.89 12.54
C GLY A 36 12.57 -15.62 11.78
N GLN A 37 12.46 -15.37 10.47
CA GLN A 37 11.53 -16.07 9.60
C GLN A 37 11.89 -17.55 9.45
N GLU A 38 13.18 -17.87 9.36
CA GLU A 38 13.64 -19.27 9.24
C GLU A 38 13.33 -20.09 10.49
N ILE A 39 13.41 -19.48 11.69
CA ILE A 39 12.96 -20.12 12.93
C ILE A 39 11.49 -20.56 12.81
N ILE A 40 10.60 -19.65 12.35
CA ILE A 40 9.18 -19.97 12.19
C ILE A 40 8.99 -21.08 11.14
N ARG A 41 9.68 -21.02 9.99
CA ARG A 41 9.57 -22.05 8.95
C ARG A 41 9.97 -23.43 9.46
N ASN A 42 11.09 -23.50 10.18
CA ASN A 42 11.58 -24.75 10.74
C ASN A 42 10.65 -25.27 11.84
N ASP A 43 10.19 -24.41 12.74
CA ASP A 43 9.25 -24.82 13.79
C ASP A 43 7.95 -25.38 13.21
N ILE A 44 7.40 -24.77 12.15
CA ILE A 44 6.21 -25.30 11.46
C ILE A 44 6.46 -26.71 10.94
N ARG A 45 7.62 -26.96 10.31
CA ARG A 45 7.96 -28.25 9.70
C ARG A 45 8.31 -29.31 10.75
N ASP A 46 9.14 -28.96 11.72
CA ASP A 46 9.70 -29.87 12.71
C ASP A 46 8.66 -30.33 13.72
N PHE A 47 7.73 -29.43 14.11
CA PHE A 47 6.71 -29.71 15.11
C PHE A 47 5.31 -29.89 14.52
N GLY A 48 5.15 -29.82 13.19
CA GLY A 48 3.87 -29.97 12.51
C GLY A 48 2.84 -28.92 12.95
N LEU A 49 3.28 -27.67 13.17
CA LEU A 49 2.41 -26.62 13.69
C LEU A 49 1.30 -26.30 12.69
N ASN A 50 0.07 -26.18 13.21
CA ASN A 50 -1.11 -25.89 12.41
C ASN A 50 -1.62 -24.45 12.62
N ARG A 51 -1.04 -23.67 13.52
CA ARG A 51 -1.36 -22.26 13.82
C ARG A 51 -0.08 -21.53 14.23
N VAL A 52 0.00 -20.25 13.90
CA VAL A 52 1.14 -19.39 14.31
C VAL A 52 0.62 -18.07 14.84
N VAL A 53 1.15 -17.64 15.99
CA VAL A 53 0.93 -16.29 16.54
C VAL A 53 2.26 -15.58 16.63
N VAL A 54 2.35 -14.37 16.07
CA VAL A 54 3.52 -13.49 16.23
C VAL A 54 3.14 -12.27 17.05
N ALA A 55 3.74 -12.13 18.22
CA ALA A 55 3.59 -10.97 19.09
C ALA A 55 4.69 -9.94 18.80
N ALA A 56 4.39 -8.94 17.97
CA ALA A 56 5.36 -7.96 17.51
C ALA A 56 4.70 -6.59 17.19
N CYS A 57 4.79 -6.17 15.93
CA CYS A 57 4.31 -4.88 15.45
C CYS A 57 2.91 -4.93 14.85
N SER A 58 2.48 -3.84 14.21
CA SER A 58 1.19 -3.75 13.54
C SER A 58 1.03 -4.77 12.40
N PRO A 59 -0.15 -5.42 12.27
CA PRO A 59 -0.47 -6.24 11.11
C PRO A 59 -0.42 -5.46 9.79
N GLN A 60 -0.68 -4.15 9.82
CA GLN A 60 -0.55 -3.28 8.65
C GLN A 60 0.89 -3.24 8.09
N MET A 61 1.89 -3.61 8.89
CA MET A 61 3.29 -3.57 8.50
C MET A 61 3.82 -4.94 8.04
N HIS A 62 3.61 -5.99 8.83
CA HIS A 62 4.27 -7.29 8.59
C HIS A 62 3.33 -8.51 8.56
N GLU A 63 2.00 -8.33 8.56
CA GLU A 63 1.09 -9.48 8.42
C GLU A 63 1.35 -10.25 7.14
N LEU A 64 1.48 -9.55 6.00
CA LEU A 64 1.77 -10.18 4.70
C LEU A 64 3.13 -10.90 4.71
N THR A 65 4.13 -10.37 5.43
CA THR A 65 5.43 -11.01 5.59
C THR A 65 5.28 -12.36 6.29
N PHE A 66 4.65 -12.41 7.46
CA PHE A 66 4.50 -13.67 8.21
C PHE A 66 3.51 -14.64 7.58
N ARG A 67 2.50 -14.14 6.87
CA ARG A 67 1.63 -14.98 6.03
C ARG A 67 2.42 -15.72 4.96
N ARG A 68 3.34 -15.02 4.28
CA ARG A 68 4.24 -15.63 3.29
C ARG A 68 5.14 -16.69 3.93
N VAL A 69 5.71 -16.40 5.10
CA VAL A 69 6.53 -17.36 5.87
C VAL A 69 5.75 -18.64 6.18
N CYS A 70 4.51 -18.50 6.66
CA CYS A 70 3.63 -19.65 6.90
C CYS A 70 3.38 -20.45 5.62
N GLN A 71 3.06 -19.76 4.53
CA GLN A 71 2.80 -20.37 3.22
C GLN A 71 4.02 -21.14 2.67
N GLU A 72 5.22 -20.57 2.78
CA GLU A 72 6.49 -21.22 2.38
C GLU A 72 6.82 -22.46 3.24
N ALA A 73 6.29 -22.52 4.45
CA ALA A 73 6.40 -23.67 5.33
C ALA A 73 5.28 -24.71 5.13
N GLY A 74 4.33 -24.46 4.22
CA GLY A 74 3.19 -25.34 3.95
C GLY A 74 1.98 -25.09 4.84
N LEU A 75 2.01 -24.06 5.70
CA LEU A 75 0.88 -23.66 6.53
C LEU A 75 0.01 -22.63 5.78
N ASN A 76 -1.31 -22.84 5.80
CA ASN A 76 -2.24 -21.89 5.18
C ASN A 76 -2.06 -20.47 5.79
N PRO A 77 -1.90 -19.41 4.97
CA PRO A 77 -1.57 -18.07 5.46
C PRO A 77 -2.66 -17.44 6.34
N TYR A 78 -3.88 -17.95 6.31
CA TYR A 78 -4.99 -17.46 7.14
C TYR A 78 -5.06 -18.14 8.51
N LEU A 79 -4.21 -19.13 8.76
CA LEU A 79 -4.00 -19.80 10.05
C LEU A 79 -2.94 -19.10 10.93
N PHE A 80 -2.65 -17.84 10.59
CA PHE A 80 -1.73 -16.95 11.26
C PHE A 80 -2.50 -15.79 11.93
N GLU A 81 -2.07 -15.37 13.12
CA GLU A 81 -2.56 -14.18 13.80
C GLU A 81 -1.40 -13.33 14.34
N MET A 82 -1.55 -12.01 14.31
CA MET A 82 -0.54 -11.08 14.82
C MET A 82 -1.05 -10.36 16.06
N ALA A 83 -0.31 -10.44 17.17
CA ALA A 83 -0.55 -9.64 18.37
C ALA A 83 0.32 -8.39 18.33
N ASN A 84 -0.29 -7.21 18.18
CA ASN A 84 0.44 -5.94 18.18
C ASN A 84 0.79 -5.54 19.62
N ILE A 85 2.03 -5.82 20.04
CA ILE A 85 2.57 -5.45 21.35
C ILE A 85 3.59 -4.30 21.27
N ARG A 86 3.75 -3.68 20.10
CA ARG A 86 4.64 -2.53 19.88
C ARG A 86 3.86 -1.22 19.84
N GLU A 87 3.23 -0.90 18.71
CA GLU A 87 2.47 0.34 18.54
C GLU A 87 1.32 0.45 19.54
N HIS A 88 0.68 -0.67 19.87
CA HIS A 88 -0.47 -0.70 20.78
C HIS A 88 -0.10 -0.99 22.24
N CYS A 89 1.18 -1.19 22.56
CA CYS A 89 1.61 -1.50 23.93
C CYS A 89 2.95 -0.83 24.29
N SER A 90 4.09 -1.38 23.86
CA SER A 90 5.40 -0.91 24.32
C SER A 90 5.71 0.57 24.02
N TRP A 91 5.17 1.13 22.94
CA TRP A 91 5.36 2.54 22.57
C TRP A 91 4.44 3.52 23.29
N VAL A 92 3.34 3.04 23.88
CA VAL A 92 2.25 3.88 24.41
C VAL A 92 1.94 3.60 25.87
N THR A 93 2.73 2.76 26.55
CA THR A 93 2.56 2.42 27.96
C THR A 93 3.90 2.53 28.65
N GLU A 94 4.07 3.55 29.49
CA GLU A 94 5.36 3.84 30.15
C GLU A 94 5.71 2.82 31.24
N ASP A 95 4.71 2.38 32.01
CA ASP A 95 4.88 1.43 33.10
C ASP A 95 5.15 0.03 32.54
N LYS A 96 6.34 -0.49 32.83
CA LYS A 96 6.82 -1.78 32.33
C LYS A 96 5.94 -2.96 32.79
N GLN A 97 5.48 -2.97 34.04
CA GLN A 97 4.65 -4.07 34.54
C GLN A 97 3.28 -4.06 33.87
N LYS A 98 2.65 -2.89 33.76
CA LYS A 98 1.37 -2.75 33.05
C LYS A 98 1.50 -3.07 31.56
N ALA A 99 2.60 -2.69 30.92
CA ALA A 99 2.87 -3.02 29.53
C ALA A 99 3.05 -4.55 29.35
N THR A 100 3.77 -5.21 30.24
CA THR A 100 3.91 -6.68 30.22
C THR A 100 2.56 -7.38 30.40
N GLU A 101 1.75 -6.99 31.39
CA GLU A 101 0.41 -7.57 31.61
C GLU A 101 -0.52 -7.35 30.42
N LYS A 102 -0.49 -6.15 29.83
CA LYS A 102 -1.22 -5.84 28.60
C LYS A 102 -0.77 -6.70 27.43
N ALA A 103 0.54 -6.90 27.26
CA ALA A 103 1.09 -7.76 26.22
C ALA A 103 0.65 -9.22 26.40
N LYS A 104 0.67 -9.75 27.62
CA LYS A 104 0.12 -11.09 27.93
C LYS A 104 -1.34 -11.21 27.54
N ALA A 105 -2.17 -10.22 27.90
CA ALA A 105 -3.58 -10.21 27.53
C ALA A 105 -3.80 -10.20 26.01
N LEU A 106 -3.02 -9.39 25.27
CA LEU A 106 -3.07 -9.33 23.81
C LEU A 106 -2.65 -10.66 23.16
N VAL A 107 -1.60 -11.30 23.67
CA VAL A 107 -1.16 -12.62 23.19
C VAL A 107 -2.21 -13.69 23.50
N SER A 108 -2.78 -13.70 24.70
CA SER A 108 -3.86 -14.63 25.06
C SER A 108 -5.07 -14.50 24.13
N ALA A 109 -5.46 -13.26 23.81
CA ALA A 109 -6.54 -13.00 22.88
C ALA A 109 -6.22 -13.50 21.46
N ALA A 110 -4.99 -13.26 20.97
CA ALA A 110 -4.56 -13.72 19.66
C ALA A 110 -4.52 -15.26 19.55
N VAL A 111 -4.01 -15.95 20.58
CA VAL A 111 -4.02 -17.42 20.67
C VAL A 111 -5.45 -17.97 20.65
N LYS A 112 -6.35 -17.40 21.46
CA LYS A 112 -7.76 -17.81 21.48
C LYS A 112 -8.46 -17.57 20.14
N ARG A 113 -8.11 -16.48 19.44
CA ARG A 113 -8.68 -16.16 18.14
C ARG A 113 -8.19 -17.11 17.06
N VAL A 114 -6.88 -17.34 16.97
CA VAL A 114 -6.28 -18.18 15.91
C VAL A 114 -6.75 -19.63 15.98
N TYR A 115 -7.12 -20.10 17.19
CA TYR A 115 -7.74 -21.41 17.40
C TYR A 115 -8.96 -21.63 16.49
N TYR A 116 -9.79 -20.61 16.33
CA TYR A 116 -11.01 -20.67 15.51
C TYR A 116 -10.78 -20.32 14.04
N HIS A 117 -9.56 -19.94 13.63
CA HIS A 117 -9.28 -19.67 12.23
C HIS A 117 -9.49 -20.94 11.39
N GLN A 118 -10.01 -20.73 10.18
CA GLN A 118 -10.16 -21.78 9.17
C GLN A 118 -9.22 -21.47 8.00
N PRO A 119 -8.72 -22.50 7.30
CA PRO A 119 -7.92 -22.27 6.11
C PRO A 119 -8.78 -21.58 5.05
N LEU A 120 -8.28 -20.49 4.49
CA LEU A 120 -8.94 -19.79 3.38
C LEU A 120 -8.10 -19.88 2.11
N VAL A 121 -8.73 -19.69 0.98
CA VAL A 121 -8.07 -19.61 -0.33
C VAL A 121 -8.14 -18.18 -0.86
N ALA A 122 -7.04 -17.71 -1.43
CA ALA A 122 -7.03 -16.42 -2.11
C ALA A 122 -7.97 -16.49 -3.32
N ARG A 123 -8.82 -15.48 -3.47
CA ARG A 123 -9.74 -15.41 -4.61
C ARG A 123 -9.01 -14.81 -5.81
N GLU A 124 -9.05 -15.53 -6.92
CA GLU A 124 -8.61 -15.02 -8.22
C GLU A 124 -9.73 -14.18 -8.87
N VAL A 125 -9.33 -13.07 -9.48
CA VAL A 125 -10.24 -12.12 -10.13
C VAL A 125 -9.58 -11.64 -11.43
N PRO A 126 -10.37 -11.39 -12.50
CA PRO A 126 -9.84 -10.77 -13.71
C PRO A 126 -9.15 -9.45 -13.40
N PHE A 127 -8.10 -9.11 -14.15
CA PHE A 127 -7.36 -7.87 -13.95
C PHE A 127 -7.47 -7.00 -15.20
N ASN A 128 -7.93 -5.75 -15.02
CA ASN A 128 -7.88 -4.73 -16.05
C ASN A 128 -6.52 -4.02 -16.00
N PRO A 129 -5.67 -4.12 -17.04
CA PRO A 129 -4.34 -3.51 -17.05
C PRO A 129 -4.35 -2.00 -17.35
N ASN A 130 -5.49 -1.42 -17.70
CA ASN A 130 -5.59 0.00 -18.01
C ASN A 130 -5.38 0.84 -16.76
N THR A 131 -4.63 1.93 -16.90
CA THR A 131 -4.31 2.83 -15.79
C THR A 131 -5.12 4.11 -15.89
N LEU A 132 -5.62 4.60 -14.75
CA LEU A 132 -6.17 5.96 -14.62
C LEU A 132 -5.21 6.82 -13.79
N ILE A 133 -4.84 7.98 -14.33
CA ILE A 133 -4.05 9.00 -13.66
C ILE A 133 -4.96 10.21 -13.40
N VAL A 134 -4.99 10.67 -12.15
CA VAL A 134 -5.77 11.83 -11.73
C VAL A 134 -4.81 12.98 -11.42
N GLY A 135 -4.82 14.00 -12.28
CA GLY A 135 -3.98 15.18 -12.21
C GLY A 135 -2.90 15.19 -13.28
N GLY A 136 -2.92 16.20 -14.15
CA GLY A 136 -1.96 16.43 -15.22
C GLY A 136 -0.81 17.34 -14.84
N GLY A 137 -0.32 17.27 -13.60
CA GLY A 137 0.95 17.90 -13.21
C GLY A 137 2.16 17.10 -13.71
N ILE A 138 3.39 17.56 -13.42
CA ILE A 138 4.62 16.87 -13.83
C ILE A 138 4.67 15.40 -13.39
N SER A 139 4.17 15.08 -12.18
CA SER A 139 4.11 13.70 -11.68
C SER A 139 3.18 12.82 -12.51
N GLY A 140 1.95 13.29 -12.78
CA GLY A 140 0.98 12.54 -13.58
C GLY A 140 1.37 12.44 -15.05
N ILE A 141 1.95 13.50 -15.61
CA ILE A 141 2.53 13.51 -16.97
C ILE A 141 3.62 12.44 -17.08
N GLN A 142 4.59 12.43 -16.15
CA GLN A 142 5.69 11.49 -16.19
C GLN A 142 5.22 10.04 -16.01
N ALA A 143 4.37 9.78 -15.01
CA ALA A 143 3.80 8.45 -14.79
C ALA A 143 2.98 7.98 -16.01
N GLY A 144 2.24 8.88 -16.65
CA GLY A 144 1.48 8.58 -17.84
C GLY A 144 2.35 8.19 -19.02
N LEU A 145 3.42 8.95 -19.27
CA LEU A 145 4.37 8.63 -20.32
C LEU A 145 5.07 7.29 -20.08
N GLU A 146 5.59 7.02 -18.88
CA GLU A 146 6.30 5.76 -18.60
C GLU A 146 5.43 4.51 -18.79
N ILE A 147 4.17 4.57 -18.35
CA ILE A 147 3.21 3.48 -18.52
C ILE A 147 2.84 3.33 -19.99
N ALA A 148 2.61 4.44 -20.68
CA ALA A 148 2.17 4.45 -22.07
C ALA A 148 3.29 4.04 -23.05
N ASP A 149 4.54 4.41 -22.78
CA ASP A 149 5.74 3.98 -23.52
C ASP A 149 5.97 2.47 -23.41
N SER A 150 5.43 1.85 -22.34
CA SER A 150 5.38 0.39 -22.17
C SER A 150 4.17 -0.24 -22.89
N GLU A 151 3.51 0.48 -23.80
CA GLU A 151 2.34 0.06 -24.59
C GLU A 151 1.06 -0.21 -23.79
N HIS A 152 0.95 0.32 -22.56
CA HIS A 152 -0.24 0.17 -21.73
C HIS A 152 -1.17 1.38 -21.85
N LYS A 153 -2.49 1.13 -21.92
CA LYS A 153 -3.50 2.19 -22.00
C LYS A 153 -3.55 3.01 -20.71
N VAL A 154 -3.45 4.33 -20.86
CA VAL A 154 -3.56 5.32 -19.78
C VAL A 154 -4.73 6.25 -20.08
N TYR A 155 -5.55 6.51 -19.06
CA TYR A 155 -6.50 7.60 -19.03
C TYR A 155 -5.92 8.68 -18.12
N LEU A 156 -5.73 9.90 -18.63
CA LEU A 156 -5.20 11.02 -17.84
C LEU A 156 -6.29 12.07 -17.67
N VAL A 157 -6.79 12.23 -16.44
CA VAL A 157 -7.83 13.20 -16.11
C VAL A 157 -7.22 14.44 -15.48
N GLU A 158 -7.44 15.60 -16.09
CA GLU A 158 -7.01 16.89 -15.55
C GLU A 158 -8.20 17.81 -15.33
N ARG A 159 -8.29 18.34 -14.11
CA ARG A 159 -9.40 19.18 -13.65
C ARG A 159 -9.49 20.49 -14.41
N THR A 160 -8.36 21.11 -14.71
CA THR A 160 -8.28 22.42 -15.36
C THR A 160 -8.26 22.27 -16.89
N PRO A 161 -8.48 23.36 -17.65
CA PRO A 161 -8.46 23.30 -19.11
C PRO A 161 -7.16 22.82 -19.76
N SER A 162 -6.04 22.85 -19.02
CA SER A 162 -4.69 22.50 -19.49
C SER A 162 -3.96 21.63 -18.47
N ILE A 163 -3.08 20.76 -18.95
CA ILE A 163 -2.08 20.08 -18.12
C ILE A 163 -0.89 21.02 -17.81
N GLY A 164 0.00 20.58 -16.93
CA GLY A 164 1.21 21.28 -16.49
C GLY A 164 1.27 21.48 -14.96
N GLY A 165 0.12 21.53 -14.30
CA GLY A 165 0.03 21.73 -12.84
C GLY A 165 0.67 23.05 -12.39
N HIS A 166 1.23 23.10 -11.18
CA HIS A 166 1.92 24.30 -10.69
C HIS A 166 3.25 24.57 -11.41
N MET A 167 3.90 23.53 -11.92
CA MET A 167 5.24 23.65 -12.49
C MET A 167 5.26 24.61 -13.68
N ILE A 168 4.22 24.62 -14.53
CA ILE A 168 4.13 25.52 -15.68
C ILE A 168 3.98 27.01 -15.28
N GLN A 169 3.66 27.29 -14.02
CA GLN A 169 3.50 28.65 -13.50
C GLN A 169 4.82 29.23 -12.98
N PHE A 170 5.84 28.39 -12.76
CA PHE A 170 7.14 28.86 -12.31
C PHE A 170 7.95 29.42 -13.47
N ASP A 171 8.77 30.44 -13.21
CA ASP A 171 9.74 30.91 -14.20
C ASP A 171 10.88 29.89 -14.36
N LYS A 172 11.49 29.50 -13.24
CA LYS A 172 12.65 28.61 -13.19
C LYS A 172 12.53 27.49 -12.16
N THR A 173 13.28 26.41 -12.36
CA THR A 173 13.33 25.26 -11.45
C THR A 173 14.72 25.09 -10.85
N PHE A 174 14.81 25.08 -9.51
CA PHE A 174 16.06 24.75 -8.82
C PHE A 174 16.38 23.24 -8.98
N PRO A 175 17.65 22.82 -8.87
CA PRO A 175 18.85 23.63 -8.64
C PRO A 175 19.46 24.23 -9.92
N THR A 176 19.06 23.76 -11.11
CA THR A 176 19.69 24.14 -12.38
C THR A 176 19.30 25.53 -12.87
N LEU A 177 18.20 26.09 -12.34
CA LEU A 177 17.62 27.36 -12.77
C LEU A 177 17.17 27.36 -14.24
N ASP A 178 16.88 26.18 -14.77
CA ASP A 178 16.27 26.01 -16.09
C ASP A 178 14.86 26.61 -16.11
N CYS A 179 14.43 27.11 -17.26
CA CYS A 179 13.06 27.53 -17.46
C CYS A 179 12.09 26.35 -17.33
N SER A 180 11.05 26.49 -16.52
CA SER A 180 10.09 25.40 -16.26
C SER A 180 9.37 24.95 -17.54
N ALA A 181 8.99 25.91 -18.39
CA ALA A 181 8.31 25.65 -19.65
C ALA A 181 9.20 24.89 -20.62
N CYS A 182 10.51 25.14 -20.62
CA CYS A 182 11.47 24.46 -21.50
C CYS A 182 11.53 22.95 -21.23
N ILE A 183 11.34 22.52 -19.98
CA ILE A 183 11.40 21.11 -19.60
C ILE A 183 10.02 20.43 -19.57
N LEU A 184 8.96 21.18 -19.27
CA LEU A 184 7.61 20.63 -19.10
C LEU A 184 6.80 20.63 -20.40
N THR A 185 6.89 21.68 -21.22
CA THR A 185 6.10 21.80 -22.46
C THR A 185 6.35 20.64 -23.43
N PRO A 186 7.59 20.16 -23.66
CA PRO A 186 7.81 18.99 -24.50
C PRO A 186 7.06 17.75 -24.00
N LYS A 187 7.01 17.53 -22.67
CA LYS A 187 6.27 16.42 -22.07
C LYS A 187 4.76 16.59 -22.18
N MET A 188 4.26 17.82 -22.04
CA MET A 188 2.84 18.12 -22.27
C MET A 188 2.43 17.79 -23.70
N THR A 189 3.27 18.14 -24.68
CA THR A 189 3.06 17.79 -26.10
C THR A 189 3.07 16.27 -26.30
N GLN A 190 4.04 15.57 -25.73
CA GLN A 190 4.12 14.10 -25.81
C GLN A 190 2.84 13.45 -25.26
N VAL A 191 2.37 13.87 -24.09
CA VAL A 191 1.11 13.34 -23.52
C VAL A 191 -0.08 13.60 -24.45
N GLY A 192 -0.15 14.79 -25.05
CA GLY A 192 -1.24 15.17 -25.94
C GLY A 192 -1.29 14.38 -27.26
N SER A 193 -0.17 13.82 -27.72
CA SER A 193 -0.07 13.07 -28.98
C SER A 193 0.18 11.57 -28.80
N HIS A 194 0.35 11.07 -27.57
CA HIS A 194 0.72 9.69 -27.33
C HIS A 194 -0.44 8.71 -27.65
N PRO A 195 -0.23 7.67 -28.47
CA PRO A 195 -1.31 6.77 -28.92
C PRO A 195 -1.97 5.97 -27.80
N HIS A 196 -1.23 5.68 -26.73
CA HIS A 196 -1.74 4.95 -25.56
C HIS A 196 -2.29 5.85 -24.44
N ILE A 197 -2.26 7.18 -24.58
CA ILE A 197 -2.79 8.10 -23.57
C ILE A 197 -4.10 8.72 -24.07
N GLU A 198 -5.15 8.58 -23.27
CA GLU A 198 -6.40 9.31 -23.43
C GLU A 198 -6.43 10.50 -22.48
N LEU A 199 -6.14 11.67 -23.02
CA LEU A 199 -6.10 12.91 -22.27
C LEU A 199 -7.49 13.53 -22.14
N MET A 200 -7.99 13.61 -20.91
CA MET A 200 -9.27 14.25 -20.56
C MET A 200 -8.99 15.50 -19.73
N THR A 201 -8.72 16.61 -20.40
CA THR A 201 -8.63 17.93 -19.76
C THR A 201 -10.03 18.48 -19.44
N TYR A 202 -10.08 19.45 -18.53
CA TYR A 202 -11.32 20.02 -18.01
C TYR A 202 -12.31 18.95 -17.51
N SER A 203 -11.79 17.88 -16.92
CA SER A 203 -12.55 16.71 -16.50
C SER A 203 -12.23 16.34 -15.06
N GLU A 204 -13.20 15.79 -14.34
CA GLU A 204 -13.07 15.45 -12.93
C GLU A 204 -13.57 14.04 -12.67
N VAL A 205 -12.90 13.31 -11.79
CA VAL A 205 -13.40 12.05 -11.26
C VAL A 205 -14.51 12.35 -10.25
N GLU A 206 -15.71 11.85 -10.51
CA GLU A 206 -16.86 12.01 -9.60
C GLU A 206 -17.00 10.85 -8.62
N GLU A 207 -16.72 9.63 -9.10
CA GLU A 207 -16.95 8.41 -8.34
C GLU A 207 -15.94 7.33 -8.74
N ILE A 208 -15.44 6.60 -7.74
CA ILE A 208 -14.61 5.40 -7.90
C ILE A 208 -15.26 4.29 -7.10
N SER A 209 -15.55 3.17 -7.77
CA SER A 209 -16.05 1.95 -7.14
C SER A 209 -15.25 0.74 -7.59
N GLY A 210 -15.38 -0.38 -6.87
CA GLY A 210 -14.65 -1.62 -7.16
C GLY A 210 -13.45 -1.82 -6.24
N PHE A 211 -12.47 -2.60 -6.70
CA PHE A 211 -11.28 -2.99 -5.96
C PHE A 211 -10.08 -3.14 -6.91
N ILE A 212 -8.90 -3.42 -6.37
CA ILE A 212 -7.65 -3.56 -7.14
C ILE A 212 -7.86 -4.43 -8.39
N GLY A 213 -7.52 -3.88 -9.55
CA GLY A 213 -7.68 -4.53 -10.86
C GLY A 213 -9.07 -4.46 -11.49
N ASN A 214 -10.12 -4.04 -10.75
CA ASN A 214 -11.52 -4.01 -11.21
C ASN A 214 -12.22 -2.72 -10.79
N PHE A 215 -11.60 -1.57 -11.08
CA PHE A 215 -12.20 -0.28 -10.79
C PHE A 215 -13.22 0.11 -11.87
N LYS A 216 -14.32 0.72 -11.43
CA LYS A 216 -15.26 1.45 -12.28
C LYS A 216 -15.21 2.92 -11.86
N VAL A 217 -14.85 3.78 -12.80
CA VAL A 217 -14.65 5.21 -12.53
C VAL A 217 -15.60 6.03 -13.39
N LYS A 218 -16.31 6.95 -12.74
CA LYS A 218 -17.17 7.93 -13.41
C LYS A 218 -16.41 9.24 -13.56
N ILE A 219 -16.24 9.69 -14.80
CA ILE A 219 -15.53 10.93 -15.13
C ILE A 219 -16.53 11.93 -15.73
N ARG A 220 -16.62 13.11 -15.12
CA ARG A 220 -17.37 14.24 -15.68
C ARG A 220 -16.45 15.07 -16.55
N LYS A 221 -16.67 15.03 -17.87
CA LYS A 221 -16.11 16.01 -18.80
C LYS A 221 -16.94 17.29 -18.73
N LYS A 222 -16.36 18.39 -18.23
CA LYS A 222 -17.08 19.66 -18.08
C LYS A 222 -17.30 20.32 -19.45
N ALA A 223 -18.43 20.98 -19.62
CA ALA A 223 -18.74 21.68 -20.86
C ALA A 223 -17.81 22.88 -21.03
N ARG A 224 -16.96 22.86 -22.08
CA ARG A 224 -16.14 24.02 -22.47
C ARG A 224 -16.94 25.12 -23.16
N TYR A 225 -18.18 24.81 -23.58
CA TYR A 225 -19.02 25.65 -24.45
C TYR A 225 -18.32 26.06 -25.76
N VAL A 226 -17.38 25.23 -26.22
CA VAL A 226 -16.65 25.36 -27.48
C VAL A 226 -16.53 23.96 -28.07
N ASP A 227 -16.74 23.86 -29.38
CA ASP A 227 -16.50 22.63 -30.15
C ASP A 227 -14.98 22.42 -30.29
N GLU A 228 -14.43 21.45 -29.55
CA GLU A 228 -12.98 21.19 -29.47
C GLU A 228 -12.39 20.80 -30.84
N ASP A 229 -13.18 20.13 -31.69
CA ASP A 229 -12.73 19.68 -33.02
C ASP A 229 -12.64 20.84 -34.03
N LYS A 230 -13.37 21.93 -33.80
CA LYS A 230 -13.36 23.14 -34.64
C LYS A 230 -12.48 24.26 -34.09
N CYS A 231 -12.13 24.21 -32.81
CA CYS A 231 -11.32 25.23 -32.17
C CYS A 231 -9.87 25.16 -32.67
N ASN A 232 -9.38 26.25 -33.25
CA ASN A 232 -8.00 26.36 -33.72
C ASN A 232 -7.07 27.12 -32.75
N GLY A 233 -7.57 27.50 -31.57
CA GLY A 233 -6.76 28.19 -30.55
C GLY A 233 -6.28 29.60 -30.92
N CYS A 234 -6.88 30.27 -31.91
CA CYS A 234 -6.36 31.56 -32.42
C CYS A 234 -6.51 32.76 -31.45
N GLY A 235 -7.34 32.65 -30.40
CA GLY A 235 -7.54 33.70 -29.39
C GLY A 235 -8.38 34.91 -29.85
N LEU A 236 -8.93 34.92 -31.07
CA LEU A 236 -9.72 36.05 -31.57
C LEU A 236 -11.01 36.30 -30.78
N CYS A 237 -11.60 35.25 -30.19
CA CYS A 237 -12.80 35.34 -29.37
C CYS A 237 -12.60 35.96 -27.98
N GLN A 238 -11.35 36.24 -27.59
CA GLN A 238 -11.01 36.85 -26.30
C GLN A 238 -10.81 38.37 -26.37
N LYS A 239 -10.75 38.92 -27.59
CA LYS A 239 -10.63 40.36 -27.84
C LYS A 239 -12.00 41.02 -27.75
#